data_AF-C3MED0-F1
#
_entry.id   AF-C3MED0-F1
#
_cell.length_a   1.000
_cell.length_b   1.000
_cell.length_c   1.000
_cell.angle_alpha   90.00
_cell.angle_beta   90.00
_cell.angle_gamma   90.00
#
_symmetry.space_group_name_H-M   'P 1'
#
loop_
_entity.id
_entity.type
_entity.pdbx_description
1 polymer ?
#
loop_
_entity_poly.entity_id
_entity_poly.type
_entity_poly.pdbx_seq_one_letter_code
_entity_poly.pdbx_strand_id
1 'polypeptide(L)' 'MREVNRGRVIHVDAVMQPLSADHAINGATIVAGSSVEDAIKIIAREGHRDLVVIDPAGMPLGTVDLKRLASAAVSLH' A
#
# COMPACT_ATOMS: atom_id res chain seq x y z
N MET A 1 -17.95 -20.92 9.03
CA MET A 1 -17.47 -19.57 9.39
C MET A 1 -16.19 -19.30 8.63
N ARG A 2 -15.96 -18.03 8.28
CA ARG A 2 -14.88 -17.47 7.44
C ARG A 2 -15.32 -17.22 5.98
N GLU A 3 -16.09 -16.14 5.84
CA GLU A 3 -16.13 -15.37 4.59
C GLU A 3 -14.67 -15.09 4.17
N VAL A 4 -14.22 -15.76 3.12
CA VAL A 4 -13.03 -15.36 2.39
C VAL A 4 -13.55 -14.53 1.24
N ASN A 5 -13.41 -13.21 1.35
CA ASN A 5 -13.78 -12.24 0.33
C ASN A 5 -13.63 -12.83 -1.09
N ARG A 6 -14.76 -13.07 -1.78
CA ARG A 6 -14.79 -13.47 -3.21
C ARG A 6 -14.57 -12.28 -4.15
N GLY A 7 -14.12 -11.14 -3.60
CA GLY A 7 -13.60 -10.01 -4.36
C GLY A 7 -12.09 -10.18 -4.55
N ARG A 8 -11.59 -9.90 -5.75
CA ARG A 8 -10.16 -9.95 -6.07
C ARG A 8 -9.39 -9.05 -5.09
N VAL A 9 -8.54 -9.62 -4.24
CA VAL A 9 -7.67 -8.82 -3.36
C VAL A 9 -6.74 -7.98 -4.23
N ILE A 10 -6.71 -6.67 -3.99
CA ILE A 10 -5.74 -5.77 -4.63
C ILE A 10 -4.54 -5.66 -3.72
N HIS A 11 -3.36 -5.90 -4.28
CA HIS A 11 -2.09 -5.81 -3.58
C HIS A 11 -1.45 -4.44 -3.80
N VAL A 12 -0.68 -3.98 -2.82
CA VAL A 12 -0.03 -2.66 -2.86
C VAL A 12 0.97 -2.50 -4.00
N ASP A 13 1.67 -3.58 -4.38
CA ASP A 13 2.63 -3.59 -5.49
C ASP A 13 1.98 -3.38 -6.86
N ALA A 14 0.70 -3.73 -7.02
CA ALA A 14 -0.03 -3.50 -8.26
C ALA A 14 -0.43 -2.04 -8.47
N VAL A 15 -0.41 -1.23 -7.40
CA VAL A 15 -0.91 0.16 -7.42
C VAL A 15 0.14 1.17 -7.02
N MET A 16 1.33 0.77 -6.58
CA MET A 16 2.40 1.68 -6.17
C MET A 16 2.94 2.53 -7.32
N GLN A 17 3.64 3.59 -6.96
CA GLN A 17 4.49 4.35 -7.87
C GLN A 17 5.96 3.97 -7.65
N PRO A 18 6.80 3.98 -8.70
CA PRO A 18 8.23 3.84 -8.54
C PRO A 18 8.77 4.86 -7.54
N LEU A 19 9.74 4.45 -6.72
CA LEU A 19 10.36 5.35 -5.76
C LEU A 19 11.12 6.47 -6.52
N SER A 20 10.70 7.72 -6.31
CA SER A 20 11.46 8.88 -6.80
C SER A 20 12.75 9.06 -5.99
N ALA A 21 13.83 9.47 -6.64
CA ALA A 21 15.13 9.71 -5.98
C ALA A 21 15.06 10.76 -4.84
N ASP A 22 14.06 11.64 -4.87
CA ASP A 22 13.82 12.70 -3.88
C ASP A 22 12.83 12.30 -2.76
N HIS A 23 12.40 11.03 -2.73
CA HIS A 23 11.40 10.61 -1.75
C HIS A 23 12.01 10.44 -0.36
N ALA A 24 11.65 11.34 0.55
CA ALA A 24 11.98 11.20 1.96
C ALA A 24 11.32 9.95 2.53
N ILE A 25 12.11 8.92 2.84
CA ILE A 25 11.63 7.71 3.51
C ILE A 25 11.21 8.10 4.93
N ASN A 26 9.93 8.36 5.13
CA ASN A 26 9.34 8.80 6.41
C ASN A 26 9.18 7.66 7.42
N GLY A 27 9.89 6.54 7.23
CA GLY A 27 9.94 5.38 8.13
C GLY A 27 8.75 4.41 8.05
N ALA A 28 7.61 4.84 7.54
CA ALA A 28 6.44 3.97 7.37
C ALA A 28 6.59 3.08 6.13
N THR A 29 6.62 1.77 6.35
CA THR A 29 6.84 0.78 5.29
C THR A 29 5.71 -0.25 5.26
N ILE A 30 5.52 -0.86 4.09
CA ILE A 30 4.63 -2.02 3.93
C ILE A 30 5.24 -3.02 2.95
N VAL A 31 5.14 -4.31 3.27
CA VAL A 31 5.71 -5.36 2.42
C VAL A 31 4.85 -5.56 1.17
N ALA A 32 5.48 -5.72 0.01
CA ALA A 32 4.82 -6.13 -1.24
C ALA A 32 3.99 -7.40 -1.04
N GLY A 33 2.86 -7.51 -1.75
CA GLY A 33 1.87 -8.55 -1.51
C GLY A 33 0.92 -8.27 -0.34
N SER A 34 1.11 -7.22 0.45
CA SER A 34 0.10 -6.74 1.39
C SER A 34 -1.13 -6.20 0.66
N SER A 35 -2.29 -6.24 1.32
CA SER A 35 -3.53 -5.72 0.74
C SER A 35 -3.58 -4.19 0.75
N VAL A 36 -4.30 -3.59 -0.20
CA VAL A 36 -4.63 -2.16 -0.18
C VAL A 36 -5.35 -1.77 1.11
N GLU A 37 -6.20 -2.66 1.64
CA GLU A 37 -6.92 -2.43 2.90
C GLU A 37 -5.96 -2.31 4.10
N ASP A 38 -4.93 -3.16 4.19
CA ASP A 38 -3.88 -3.07 5.21
C ASP A 38 -3.14 -1.72 5.15
N ALA A 39 -2.75 -1.29 3.94
CA ALA A 39 -2.08 -0.01 3.76
C ALA A 39 -2.93 1.18 4.20
N ILE A 40 -4.23 1.17 3.90
CA ILE A 40 -5.18 2.20 4.35
C ILE A 40 -5.25 2.23 5.88
N LYS A 41 -5.29 1.06 6.53
CA LYS A 41 -5.33 0.97 8.00
C LYS A 41 -4.08 1.57 8.64
N ILE A 42 -2.90 1.32 8.08
CA ILE A 42 -1.63 1.88 8.59
C ILE A 42 -1.65 3.40 8.48
N ILE A 43 -1.92 3.94 7.28
CA ILE A 43 -1.98 5.39 7.04
C ILE A 43 -3.00 6.08 7.95
N ALA A 44 -4.21 5.51 8.08
CA ALA A 44 -5.28 6.11 8.87
C ALA A 44 -5.02 6.09 10.39
N ARG A 45 -4.30 5.08 10.89
CA ARG A 45 -4.00 4.94 12.33
C ARG A 45 -2.84 5.80 12.78
N GLU A 46 -1.79 5.85 11.96
CA GLU A 46 -0.52 6.45 12.35
C GLU A 46 -0.34 7.88 11.79
N GLY A 47 -1.30 8.35 10.97
CA GLY A 47 -1.27 9.71 10.41
C GLY A 47 -0.17 9.93 9.38
N HIS A 48 0.36 8.84 8.81
CA HIS A 48 1.36 8.92 7.74
C HIS A 48 0.74 9.49 6.46
N ARG A 49 1.56 10.20 5.67
CA ARG A 49 1.13 10.73 4.37
C ARG A 49 1.14 9.64 3.28
N ASP A 50 2.09 8.72 3.41
CA ASP A 50 2.45 7.71 2.45
C ASP A 50 3.17 6.54 3.13
N LEU A 51 3.26 5.42 2.43
CA LEU A 51 4.05 4.26 2.80
C LEU A 51 5.05 3.94 1.70
N VAL A 52 6.24 3.52 2.10
CA VAL A 52 7.22 2.90 1.20
C VAL A 52 6.90 1.42 1.08
N VAL A 53 6.64 0.97 -0.14
CA VAL A 53 6.48 -0.45 -0.46
C VAL A 53 7.88 -1.06 -0.53
N ILE A 54 8.13 -2.08 0.29
CA ILE A 54 9.39 -2.80 0.35
C ILE A 54 9.21 -4.25 -0.11
N ASP A 55 10.26 -4.85 -0.63
CA ASP A 55 10.31 -6.30 -0.82
C ASP A 55 10.50 -7.02 0.54
N PRO A 56 10.42 -8.37 0.57
CA PRO A 56 10.67 -9.14 1.79
C PRO A 56 12.08 -9.03 2.36
N ALA A 57 13.06 -8.56 1.57
CA ALA A 57 14.42 -8.29 2.00
C ALA A 57 14.59 -6.87 2.58
N GLY A 58 13.54 -6.05 2.58
CA GLY A 58 13.55 -4.68 3.06
C GLY A 58 13.97 -3.63 2.02
N MET A 59 14.17 -4.03 0.76
CA MET A 59 14.56 -3.11 -0.31
C MET A 59 13.34 -2.32 -0.79
N PRO A 60 13.45 -0.98 -0.92
CA PRO A 60 12.33 -0.17 -1.39
C PRO A 60 12.05 -0.42 -2.87
N LEU A 61 10.78 -0.66 -3.17
CA LEU A 61 10.27 -0.88 -4.53
C LEU A 61 9.50 0.33 -5.05
N GLY A 62 8.79 1.04 -4.17
CA GLY A 62 7.90 2.11 -4.57
C GLY A 62 7.19 2.76 -3.39
N THR A 63 6.20 3.59 -3.69
CA THR A 63 5.43 4.33 -2.69
C THR A 63 3.94 4.31 -3.00
N VAL A 64 3.12 4.41 -1.95
CA VAL A 64 1.67 4.55 -2.04
C VAL A 64 1.21 5.63 -1.07
N ASP A 65 0.25 6.45 -1.50
CA ASP A 65 -0.45 7.41 -0.65
C ASP A 65 -1.93 7.00 -0.46
N LEU A 66 -2.61 7.66 0.47
CA LEU A 66 -4.02 7.39 0.75
C LEU A 66 -4.91 7.58 -0.47
N LYS A 67 -4.64 8.58 -1.31
CA LYS A 67 -5.44 8.88 -2.49
C LYS A 67 -5.39 7.72 -3.48
N ARG A 68 -4.20 7.18 -3.72
CA ARG A 68 -3.95 6.07 -4.64
C ARG A 68 -4.57 4.78 -4.15
N LEU A 69 -4.41 4.50 -2.85
CA LEU A 69 -5.04 3.35 -2.20
C LEU A 69 -6.57 3.43 -2.24
N ALA A 70 -7.14 4.59 -1.94
CA ALA A 70 -8.58 4.81 -2.02
C ALA A 70 -9.11 4.64 -3.45
N SER A 71 -8.40 5.20 -4.46
CA SER A 71 -8.74 5.00 -5.87
C SER A 71 -8.76 3.52 -6.24
N ALA A 72 -7.76 2.75 -5.83
CA ALA A 72 -7.70 1.32 -6.09
C ALA A 72 -8.85 0.56 -5.42
N ALA A 73 -9.21 0.91 -4.19
CA ALA A 73 -10.29 0.26 -3.45
C ALA A 73 -11.67 0.49 -4.10
N VAL A 74 -11.89 1.65 -4.73
CA VAL A 74 -13.17 1.98 -5.39
C VAL A 74 -13.24 1.57 -6.86
N SER A 75 -12.11 1.35 -7.53
CA SER A 75 -12.04 0.93 -8.95
C SER A 75 -12.43 -0.55 -9.20
N LEU A 76 -13.00 -1.24 -8.23
CA LEU A 76 -13.52 -2.62 -8.35
C LEU A 76 -15.01 -2.67 -8.75
N HIS A 77 -15.58 -1.56 -9.22
CA HIS A 77 -16.93 -1.45 -9.79
C HIS A 77 -16.89 -1.37 -11.32
#